data_AF-A0AA42EI88-F1
#
_entry.id   AF-A0AA42EI88-F1
#
_cell.length_a   1.000
_cell.length_b   1.000
_cell.length_c   1.000
_cell.angle_alpha   90.00
_cell.angle_beta   90.00
_cell.angle_gamma   90.00
#
_symmetry.space_group_name_H-M   'P 1'
#
loop_
_entity.id
_entity.type
_entity.pdbx_description
1 polymer ?
#
loop_
_entity_poly.entity_id
_entity_poly.type
_entity_poly.pdbx_seq_one_letter_code
_entity_poly.pdbx_strand_id
1 'polypeptide(L)'
;MLHLLKGAYRLFRCIREFVISLVFILFVMLGFAFMALWSSDAANSKTPVEFSKGALLLNLDGYLADNHDEFSDFNRFLRSELGGTNEPIKISTFDVVRAIKKAQYDEKITGLVLDLSYFEGGDIPSLTFVGKEIERFKQSNKPVIAIGEGYSQQQYYLASYADKIYLNKAGFVDLHGLNYSTLYFKSLLDKIEAVPHIFRVGTYKSAVEPFLRDDMSAEARQNAQLWLSQLWANFSSAIAKNRQIDANTIVPEANRLIAQYKAVKGDDAQYALMQKWVTDVATHRQIRLDLIEQFGEDQDGNYNHIDFFDYSLSLSDRFNVVGKDKIAIVNVEGAIVLGESDDEVAGSDTIVKLLRKAREDDEVRGVVLRINSPGGSAMASELIRQEVEDLQQVGKPVVASMGGMAASGGYWIAATSDKIIASPTTLTGSIGIFGLAVSFEKTAKKLGVSEDGVSTSPFAKQTALKPLSKEQSELIQISIENGYNRFLELVSKGRKMSKGDVDKVAQGQVWLGESAFEKGLVDELGDFDDAYHALTILINEKRKTKGEAEIERFSTQWLIDESDDLMSQVMRDFKLQLQLKAVEWLNLPLPQQTQQQLGMLAIFNDPKQSYLYCLNCGSVK
;
A
#
# COMPACT_ATOMS: atom_id res chain seq x y z
N MET A 1 -15.58 43.58 -46.85
CA MET A 1 -14.28 44.05 -46.34
C MET A 1 -14.01 43.62 -44.90
N LEU A 2 -14.91 43.89 -43.94
CA LEU A 2 -14.73 43.51 -42.52
C LEU A 2 -14.62 41.99 -42.25
N HIS A 3 -15.34 41.16 -43.02
CA HIS A 3 -15.28 39.70 -42.90
C HIS A 3 -13.94 39.10 -43.39
N LEU A 4 -13.35 39.68 -44.44
CA LEU A 4 -12.03 39.29 -44.95
C LEU A 4 -10.91 39.67 -43.97
N LEU A 5 -11.01 40.85 -43.36
CA LEU A 5 -10.08 41.30 -42.31
C LEU A 5 -10.17 40.43 -41.04
N LYS A 6 -11.39 40.03 -40.61
CA LYS A 6 -11.58 39.10 -39.49
C LYS A 6 -11.04 37.70 -39.80
N GLY A 7 -11.18 37.23 -41.05
CA GLY A 7 -10.61 35.96 -41.51
C GLY A 7 -9.08 35.97 -41.49
N ALA A 8 -8.47 37.01 -42.05
CA ALA A 8 -7.01 37.19 -42.06
C ALA A 8 -6.44 37.31 -40.63
N TYR A 9 -7.11 38.03 -39.73
CA TYR A 9 -6.70 38.13 -38.33
C TYR A 9 -6.77 36.80 -37.58
N ARG A 10 -7.81 35.99 -37.80
CA ARG A 10 -7.91 34.64 -37.21
C ARG A 10 -6.82 33.71 -37.73
N LEU A 11 -6.51 33.77 -39.04
CA LEU A 11 -5.45 32.98 -39.64
C LEU A 11 -4.08 33.38 -39.08
N PHE A 12 -3.80 34.69 -38.98
CA PHE A 12 -2.56 35.20 -38.39
C PHE A 12 -2.43 34.79 -36.91
N ARG A 13 -3.51 34.88 -36.13
CA ARG A 13 -3.53 34.41 -34.74
C ARG A 13 -3.26 32.91 -34.68
N CYS A 14 -3.91 32.10 -35.51
CA CYS A 14 -3.69 30.65 -35.56
C CYS A 14 -2.22 30.29 -35.87
N ILE A 15 -1.63 30.95 -36.88
CA ILE A 15 -0.22 30.75 -37.24
C ILE A 15 0.70 31.18 -36.10
N ARG A 16 0.42 32.33 -35.46
CA ARG A 16 1.22 32.82 -34.34
C ARG A 16 1.17 31.87 -33.14
N GLU A 17 -0.02 31.42 -32.74
CA GLU A 17 -0.19 30.45 -31.64
C GLU A 17 0.49 29.11 -31.99
N PHE A 18 0.40 28.65 -33.24
CA PHE A 18 1.07 27.44 -33.71
C PHE A 18 2.60 27.57 -33.63
N VAL A 19 3.17 28.68 -34.10
CA VAL A 19 4.62 28.94 -34.06
C VAL A 19 5.12 29.08 -32.62
N ILE A 20 4.41 29.80 -31.76
CA ILE A 20 4.79 29.93 -30.34
C ILE A 20 4.73 28.56 -29.65
N SER A 21 3.69 27.76 -29.92
CA SER A 21 3.57 26.42 -29.37
C SER A 21 4.68 25.49 -29.87
N LEU A 22 5.04 25.57 -31.15
CA LEU A 22 6.11 24.77 -31.74
C LEU A 22 7.48 25.15 -31.14
N VAL A 23 7.76 26.44 -30.99
CA VAL A 23 9.00 26.94 -30.37
C VAL A 23 9.07 26.54 -28.89
N PHE A 24 7.94 26.61 -28.17
CA PHE A 24 7.86 26.17 -26.78
C PHE A 24 8.14 24.68 -26.64
N ILE A 25 7.52 23.84 -27.48
CA ILE A 25 7.78 22.38 -27.50
C ILE A 25 9.25 22.10 -27.81
N LEU A 26 9.84 22.82 -28.78
CA LEU A 26 11.24 22.63 -29.16
C LEU A 26 12.21 23.08 -28.05
N PHE A 27 11.87 24.15 -27.33
CA PHE A 27 12.61 24.61 -26.15
C PHE A 27 12.53 23.60 -25.01
N VAL A 28 11.35 23.04 -24.74
CA VAL A 28 11.15 21.98 -23.74
C VAL A 28 11.94 20.72 -24.13
N MET A 29 11.88 20.28 -25.39
CA MET A 29 12.66 19.13 -25.88
C MET A 29 14.17 19.37 -25.81
N LEU A 30 14.64 20.59 -26.12
CA LEU A 30 16.06 20.95 -25.95
C LEU A 30 16.45 20.98 -24.46
N GLY A 31 15.56 21.43 -23.58
CA GLY A 31 15.75 21.35 -22.13
C GLY A 31 15.86 19.91 -21.63
N PHE A 32 15.00 19.00 -22.11
CA PHE A 32 15.09 17.58 -21.81
C PHE A 32 16.34 16.92 -22.42
N ALA A 33 16.73 17.26 -23.64
CA ALA A 33 17.95 16.75 -24.26
C ALA A 33 19.21 17.24 -23.53
N PHE A 34 19.22 18.50 -23.09
CA PHE A 34 20.29 19.07 -22.28
C PHE A 34 20.35 18.43 -20.89
N MET A 35 19.21 18.21 -20.24
CA MET A 35 19.12 17.45 -18.98
C MET A 35 19.58 16.00 -19.15
N ALA A 36 19.22 15.32 -20.24
CA ALA A 36 19.65 13.95 -20.53
C ALA A 36 21.16 13.86 -20.80
N LEU A 37 21.74 14.86 -21.46
CA LEU A 37 23.19 14.97 -21.66
C LEU A 37 23.93 15.23 -20.34
N TRP A 38 23.39 16.07 -19.46
CA TRP A 38 23.96 16.31 -18.13
C TRP A 38 23.73 15.17 -17.14
N SER A 39 22.60 14.46 -17.22
CA SER A 39 22.33 13.30 -16.38
C SER A 39 23.21 12.11 -16.76
N SER A 40 23.63 12.00 -18.02
CA SER A 40 24.56 10.96 -18.47
C SER A 40 25.96 11.07 -17.85
N ASP A 41 26.41 12.28 -17.50
CA ASP A 41 27.65 12.50 -16.73
C ASP A 41 27.41 12.36 -15.21
N ALA A 42 26.26 12.79 -14.69
CA ALA A 42 25.91 12.63 -13.27
C ALA A 42 25.68 11.16 -12.86
N ALA A 43 25.20 10.30 -13.76
CA ALA A 43 25.06 8.88 -13.52
C ALA A 43 26.42 8.15 -13.36
N ASN A 44 27.51 8.71 -13.91
CA ASN A 44 28.86 8.15 -13.80
C ASN A 44 29.70 8.77 -12.68
N SER A 45 29.27 9.90 -12.10
CA SER A 45 29.89 10.48 -10.91
C SER A 45 28.94 10.42 -9.72
N LYS A 46 28.71 9.21 -9.20
CA LYS A 46 28.37 9.05 -7.78
C LYS A 46 29.56 9.54 -6.96
N THR A 47 29.74 10.85 -6.76
CA THR A 47 30.64 11.34 -5.73
C THR A 47 30.08 10.84 -4.40
N PRO A 48 30.76 9.88 -3.73
CA PRO A 48 30.24 9.35 -2.47
C PRO A 48 30.16 10.51 -1.48
N VAL A 49 29.04 10.62 -0.76
CA VAL A 49 29.00 11.44 0.45
C VAL A 49 30.18 10.99 1.31
N GLU A 50 31.05 11.92 1.71
CA GLU A 50 32.28 11.61 2.44
C GLU A 50 31.94 11.24 3.90
N PHE A 51 31.35 10.07 4.08
CA PHE A 51 30.95 9.53 5.38
C PHE A 51 32.04 8.62 5.94
N SER A 52 32.65 9.09 7.04
CA SER A 52 33.72 8.38 7.74
C SER A 52 33.16 7.46 8.84
N LYS A 53 32.43 8.02 9.81
CA LYS A 53 31.85 7.30 10.95
C LYS A 53 30.77 8.15 11.64
N GLY A 54 29.68 7.54 12.10
CA GLY A 54 28.58 8.27 12.75
C GLY A 54 27.29 7.45 12.85
N ALA A 55 26.16 8.12 13.11
CA ALA A 55 24.85 7.47 13.12
C ALA A 55 24.28 7.23 11.71
N LEU A 56 23.46 6.20 11.54
CA LEU A 56 22.49 6.18 10.45
C LEU A 56 21.27 6.98 10.90
N LEU A 57 20.94 8.05 10.18
CA LEU A 57 19.73 8.84 10.41
C LEU A 57 18.58 8.30 9.56
N LEU A 58 17.55 7.75 10.21
CA LEU A 58 16.28 7.42 9.55
C LEU A 58 15.37 8.64 9.55
N ASN A 59 15.67 9.57 8.64
CA ASN A 59 14.85 10.76 8.33
C ASN A 59 13.79 10.42 7.27
N LEU A 60 12.83 9.57 7.64
CA LEU A 60 11.79 9.11 6.72
C LEU A 60 10.81 10.26 6.43
N ASP A 61 10.80 10.74 5.19
CA ASP A 61 9.87 11.76 4.68
C ASP A 61 8.90 11.10 3.69
N GLY A 62 7.67 10.82 4.15
CA GLY A 62 6.68 10.02 3.42
C GLY A 62 6.16 8.82 4.22
N TYR A 63 5.65 7.80 3.53
CA TYR A 63 5.02 6.62 4.15
C TYR A 63 5.64 5.31 3.67
N LEU A 64 5.54 4.26 4.50
CA LEU A 64 6.00 2.92 4.15
C LEU A 64 5.05 2.27 3.15
N ALA A 65 5.62 1.73 2.07
CA ALA A 65 4.95 0.95 1.04
C ALA A 65 5.74 -0.33 0.74
N ASP A 66 5.12 -1.30 0.07
CA ASP A 66 5.82 -2.52 -0.37
C ASP A 66 6.60 -2.29 -1.68
N ASN A 67 6.00 -1.55 -2.61
CA ASN A 67 6.58 -1.11 -3.87
C ASN A 67 7.61 0.00 -3.65
N HIS A 68 8.52 0.10 -4.61
CA HIS A 68 9.45 1.22 -4.73
C HIS A 68 8.81 2.30 -5.62
N ASP A 69 9.10 3.57 -5.35
CA ASP A 69 8.77 4.68 -6.24
C ASP A 69 9.78 4.69 -7.39
N GLU A 70 9.34 4.38 -8.61
CA GLU A 70 10.21 4.24 -9.79
C GLU A 70 11.04 5.50 -10.10
N PHE A 71 10.67 6.66 -9.53
CA PHE A 71 11.37 7.94 -9.74
C PHE A 71 11.66 8.72 -8.45
N SER A 72 11.96 8.02 -7.34
CA SER A 72 12.24 8.68 -6.05
C SER A 72 13.31 9.78 -6.13
N ASP A 73 14.32 9.61 -6.98
CA ASP A 73 15.44 10.56 -7.11
C ASP A 73 15.07 11.79 -7.94
N PHE A 74 14.31 11.62 -9.03
CA PHE A 74 13.83 12.72 -9.86
C PHE A 74 12.74 13.52 -9.13
N ASN A 75 11.78 12.85 -8.49
CA ASN A 75 10.72 13.50 -7.70
C ASN A 75 11.31 14.28 -6.53
N ARG A 76 12.37 13.76 -5.89
CA ARG A 76 13.11 14.47 -4.85
C ARG A 76 13.86 15.68 -5.38
N PHE A 77 14.56 15.56 -6.51
CA PHE A 77 15.23 16.69 -7.15
C PHE A 77 14.25 17.80 -7.52
N LEU A 78 13.08 17.45 -8.08
CA LEU A 78 12.02 18.41 -8.37
C LEU A 78 11.49 19.09 -7.08
N ARG A 79 11.39 18.38 -5.96
CA ARG A 79 11.03 18.97 -4.66
C ARG A 79 12.06 19.95 -4.16
N SER A 80 13.32 19.51 -4.08
CA SER A 80 14.41 20.31 -3.51
C SER A 80 14.67 21.58 -4.32
N GLU A 81 14.56 21.51 -5.65
CA GLU A 81 14.92 22.64 -6.54
C GLU A 81 13.72 23.46 -7.02
N LEU A 82 12.55 22.86 -7.24
CA LEU A 82 11.38 23.54 -7.83
C LEU A 82 10.23 23.75 -6.85
N GLY A 83 10.39 23.34 -5.57
CA GLY A 83 9.37 23.50 -4.54
C GLY A 83 8.08 22.72 -4.82
N GLY A 84 8.19 21.56 -5.50
CA GLY A 84 7.06 20.82 -6.07
C GLY A 84 6.31 19.87 -5.13
N THR A 85 4.99 20.07 -5.03
CA THR A 85 3.89 19.16 -4.63
C THR A 85 3.88 18.53 -3.22
N ASN A 86 2.75 18.69 -2.51
CA ASN A 86 2.44 18.09 -1.20
C ASN A 86 2.13 16.58 -1.25
N GLU A 87 2.56 15.84 -2.27
CA GLU A 87 2.22 14.41 -2.34
C GLU A 87 3.09 13.58 -1.39
N PRO A 88 2.55 12.60 -0.67
CA PRO A 88 3.36 11.75 0.19
C PRO A 88 4.32 10.88 -0.64
N ILE A 89 5.61 10.81 -0.26
CA ILE A 89 6.59 9.94 -0.94
C ILE A 89 6.44 8.49 -0.46
N LYS A 90 6.49 7.52 -1.37
CA LYS A 90 6.56 6.10 -1.01
C LYS A 90 7.98 5.71 -0.63
N ILE A 91 8.13 5.16 0.56
CA ILE A 91 9.38 4.61 1.05
C ILE A 91 9.24 3.09 1.10
N SER A 92 10.05 2.36 0.34
CA SER A 92 9.98 0.89 0.38
C SER A 92 10.38 0.38 1.77
N THR A 93 9.46 -0.31 2.42
CA THR A 93 9.68 -0.97 3.72
C THR A 93 10.91 -1.87 3.69
N PHE A 94 11.11 -2.56 2.57
CA PHE A 94 12.24 -3.48 2.39
C PHE A 94 13.58 -2.76 2.30
N ASP A 95 13.62 -1.55 1.75
CA ASP A 95 14.86 -0.75 1.70
C ASP A 95 15.21 -0.20 3.08
N VAL A 96 14.23 0.22 3.88
CA VAL A 96 14.43 0.59 5.29
C VAL A 96 14.99 -0.58 6.10
N VAL A 97 14.34 -1.75 6.04
CA VAL A 97 14.81 -2.95 6.74
C VAL A 97 16.20 -3.36 6.27
N ARG A 98 16.45 -3.31 4.95
CA ARG A 98 17.76 -3.63 4.38
C ARG A 98 18.85 -2.68 4.85
N ALA A 99 18.57 -1.39 4.92
CA ALA A 99 19.50 -0.37 5.42
C ALA A 99 19.86 -0.65 6.89
N ILE A 100 18.87 -0.85 7.76
CA ILE A 100 19.10 -1.16 9.18
C ILE A 100 19.91 -2.46 9.33
N LYS A 101 19.52 -3.51 8.61
CA LYS A 101 20.22 -4.81 8.61
C LYS A 101 21.68 -4.70 8.18
N LYS A 102 21.99 -3.86 7.20
CA LYS A 102 23.38 -3.61 6.77
C LYS A 102 24.14 -2.76 7.77
N ALA A 103 23.50 -1.71 8.29
CA ALA A 103 24.07 -0.82 9.31
C ALA A 103 24.44 -1.57 10.59
N GLN A 104 23.74 -2.65 10.93
CA GLN A 104 24.09 -3.52 12.06
C GLN A 104 25.56 -3.98 11.99
N TYR A 105 26.04 -4.39 10.80
CA TYR A 105 27.38 -4.94 10.60
C TYR A 105 28.39 -3.95 10.03
N ASP A 106 27.97 -2.73 9.66
CA ASP A 106 28.87 -1.69 9.19
C ASP A 106 29.62 -1.03 10.36
N GLU A 107 30.95 -1.06 10.35
CA GLU A 107 31.80 -0.45 11.39
C GLU A 107 31.76 1.09 11.37
N LYS A 108 31.38 1.69 10.24
CA LYS A 108 31.18 3.15 10.13
C LYS A 108 29.92 3.61 10.84
N ILE A 109 28.88 2.76 10.90
CA ILE A 109 27.64 3.09 11.60
C ILE A 109 27.79 2.75 13.08
N THR A 110 27.77 3.77 13.94
CA THR A 110 27.94 3.63 15.40
C THR A 110 26.64 3.65 16.18
N GLY A 111 25.51 3.96 15.54
CA GLY A 111 24.18 4.03 16.15
C GLY A 111 23.10 4.33 15.13
N LEU A 112 21.85 4.32 15.57
CA LEU A 112 20.67 4.64 14.77
C LEU A 112 19.96 5.84 15.41
N VAL A 113 19.66 6.86 14.61
CA VAL A 113 18.82 7.99 15.02
C VAL A 113 17.53 7.95 14.23
N LEU A 114 16.39 7.95 14.91
CA LEU A 114 15.06 8.02 14.30
C LEU A 114 14.57 9.47 14.37
N ASP A 115 14.49 10.13 13.22
CA ASP A 115 13.80 11.41 13.06
C ASP A 115 12.58 11.17 12.17
N LEU A 116 11.42 11.05 12.82
CA LEU A 116 10.18 10.68 12.17
C LEU A 116 9.27 11.89 11.94
N SER A 117 9.81 13.11 11.99
CA SER A 117 9.02 14.35 11.95
C SER A 117 8.16 14.48 10.68
N TYR A 118 8.66 13.98 9.55
CA TYR A 118 7.97 13.97 8.25
C TYR A 118 7.44 12.57 7.86
N PHE A 119 7.52 11.61 8.77
CA PHE A 119 7.04 10.27 8.50
C PHE A 119 5.52 10.22 8.66
N GLU A 120 4.82 9.97 7.57
CA GLU A 120 3.36 9.91 7.54
C GLU A 120 2.80 8.58 8.05
N GLY A 121 3.64 7.53 8.11
CA GLY A 121 3.26 6.26 8.70
C GLY A 121 3.36 5.04 7.76
N GLY A 122 2.61 3.99 8.08
CA GLY A 122 2.60 2.73 7.36
C GLY A 122 1.62 1.74 7.97
N ASP A 123 1.31 0.65 7.26
CA ASP A 123 0.50 -0.41 7.84
C ASP A 123 1.23 -1.07 9.03
N ILE A 124 0.45 -1.57 10.01
CA ILE A 124 1.01 -2.13 11.25
C ILE A 124 1.98 -3.29 10.98
N PRO A 125 1.69 -4.26 10.09
CA PRO A 125 2.68 -5.26 9.68
C PRO A 125 4.01 -4.68 9.21
N SER A 126 4.01 -3.66 8.35
CA SER A 126 5.23 -2.99 7.85
C SER A 126 5.99 -2.26 8.98
N LEU A 127 5.28 -1.53 9.84
CA LEU A 127 5.88 -0.88 11.02
C LEU A 127 6.51 -1.92 11.98
N THR A 128 5.83 -3.05 12.18
CA THR A 128 6.32 -4.16 13.01
C THR A 128 7.57 -4.79 12.40
N PHE A 129 7.62 -4.93 11.08
CA PHE A 129 8.78 -5.49 10.38
C PHE A 129 10.01 -4.59 10.51
N VAL A 130 9.84 -3.27 10.35
CA VAL A 130 10.91 -2.30 10.64
C VAL A 130 11.32 -2.35 12.12
N GLY A 131 10.35 -2.39 13.04
CA GLY A 131 10.60 -2.50 14.49
C GLY A 131 11.38 -3.76 14.89
N LYS A 132 11.08 -4.91 14.28
CA LYS A 132 11.83 -6.17 14.45
C LYS A 132 13.30 -6.00 14.05
N GLU A 133 13.57 -5.28 12.96
CA GLU A 133 14.95 -5.02 12.52
C GLU A 133 15.65 -3.99 13.41
N ILE A 134 14.94 -3.01 13.97
CA ILE A 134 15.48 -2.12 15.01
C ILE A 134 15.86 -2.92 16.27
N GLU A 135 15.02 -3.86 16.72
CA GLU A 135 15.37 -4.76 17.84
C GLU A 135 16.61 -5.61 17.52
N ARG A 136 16.75 -6.12 16.30
CA ARG A 136 17.94 -6.85 15.86
C ARG A 136 19.17 -5.94 15.85
N PHE A 137 19.07 -4.72 15.34
CA PHE A 137 20.16 -3.75 15.34
C PHE A 137 20.73 -3.54 16.75
N LYS A 138 19.86 -3.42 17.77
CA LYS A 138 20.26 -3.26 19.18
C LYS A 138 21.12 -4.41 19.71
N GLN A 139 21.05 -5.61 19.14
CA GLN A 139 21.91 -6.75 19.51
C GLN A 139 23.39 -6.50 19.18
N SER A 140 23.69 -5.52 18.31
CA SER A 140 25.06 -5.08 18.04
C SER A 140 25.65 -4.16 19.13
N ASN A 141 24.89 -3.84 20.18
CA ASN A 141 25.22 -2.86 21.23
C ASN A 141 25.41 -1.42 20.74
N LYS A 142 24.96 -1.12 19.52
CA LYS A 142 24.87 0.25 18.99
C LYS A 142 23.56 0.89 19.49
N PRO A 143 23.58 2.14 20.02
CA PRO A 143 22.38 2.77 20.56
C PRO A 143 21.37 3.12 19.47
N VAL A 144 20.09 3.06 19.82
CA VAL A 144 18.98 3.58 19.02
C VAL A 144 18.32 4.74 19.75
N ILE A 145 18.30 5.92 19.12
CA ILE A 145 17.78 7.16 19.71
C ILE A 145 16.67 7.71 18.82
N ALA A 146 15.47 7.92 19.35
CA ALA A 146 14.41 8.65 18.69
C ALA A 146 14.40 10.12 19.14
N ILE A 147 14.25 11.03 18.18
CA ILE A 147 14.15 12.47 18.40
C ILE A 147 12.90 13.01 17.69
N GLY A 148 12.25 14.01 18.28
CA GLY A 148 11.07 14.61 17.67
C GLY A 148 10.50 15.79 18.45
N GLU A 149 9.87 16.70 17.71
CA GLU A 149 9.02 17.76 18.26
C GLU A 149 7.66 17.22 18.69
N GLY A 150 7.14 16.24 17.98
CA GLY A 150 5.96 15.48 18.35
C GLY A 150 6.01 14.11 17.70
N TYR A 151 5.19 13.20 18.22
CA TYR A 151 5.03 11.88 17.62
C TYR A 151 3.54 11.62 17.39
N SER A 152 3.15 11.42 16.14
CA SER A 152 1.86 10.79 15.81
C SER A 152 1.82 9.36 16.36
N GLN A 153 0.64 8.75 16.40
CA GLN A 153 0.49 7.37 16.86
C GLN A 153 1.42 6.39 16.10
N GLN A 154 1.53 6.53 14.77
CA GLN A 154 2.35 5.64 13.95
C GLN A 154 3.86 5.97 14.04
N GLN A 155 4.23 7.25 14.11
CA GLN A 155 5.60 7.67 14.40
C GLN A 155 6.06 7.12 15.76
N TYR A 156 5.20 7.24 16.78
CA TYR A 156 5.49 6.77 18.12
C TYR A 156 5.60 5.24 18.19
N TYR A 157 4.85 4.49 17.38
CA TYR A 157 4.99 3.04 17.29
C TYR A 157 6.43 2.64 16.94
N LEU A 158 7.03 3.24 15.91
CA LEU A 158 8.44 3.02 15.57
C LEU A 158 9.40 3.57 16.63
N ALA A 159 9.17 4.80 17.10
CA ALA A 159 9.99 5.42 18.13
C ALA A 159 10.05 4.58 19.42
N SER A 160 8.98 3.83 19.72
CA SER A 160 8.89 3.00 20.93
C SER A 160 9.99 1.94 21.01
N TYR A 161 10.52 1.46 19.87
CA TYR A 161 11.60 0.47 19.80
C TYR A 161 12.99 1.04 20.21
N ALA A 162 13.14 2.37 20.22
CA ALA A 162 14.39 3.04 20.58
C ALA A 162 14.76 2.86 22.05
N ASP A 163 16.06 2.89 22.35
CA ASP A 163 16.59 2.87 23.72
C ASP A 163 16.27 4.17 24.45
N LYS A 164 16.43 5.30 23.74
CA LYS A 164 16.18 6.65 24.23
C LYS A 164 15.19 7.36 23.32
N ILE A 165 14.21 8.05 23.90
CA ILE A 165 13.19 8.80 23.16
C ILE A 165 13.17 10.21 23.73
N TYR A 166 13.69 11.16 22.95
CA TYR A 166 13.61 12.57 23.26
C TYR A 166 12.30 13.15 22.73
N LEU A 167 11.71 14.02 23.53
CA LEU A 167 10.61 14.88 23.12
C LEU A 167 10.97 16.34 23.39
N ASN A 168 10.58 17.23 22.49
CA ASN A 168 10.72 18.66 22.73
C ASN A 168 9.92 19.09 23.98
N LYS A 169 10.41 20.09 24.74
CA LYS A 169 9.69 20.69 25.87
C LYS A 169 8.29 21.21 25.54
N ALA A 170 8.05 21.60 24.29
CA ALA A 170 6.73 22.03 23.81
C ALA A 170 6.01 20.94 22.99
N GLY A 171 6.53 19.71 23.02
CA GLY A 171 6.08 18.61 22.18
C GLY A 171 4.93 17.80 22.74
N PHE A 172 4.47 16.84 21.95
CA PHE A 172 3.37 15.94 22.29
C PHE A 172 3.58 14.52 21.74
N VAL A 173 2.86 13.56 22.31
CA VAL A 173 2.72 12.20 21.78
C VAL A 173 1.24 11.91 21.61
N ASP A 174 0.80 11.72 20.38
CA ASP A 174 -0.62 11.63 20.02
C ASP A 174 -1.08 10.17 19.93
N LEU A 175 -1.45 9.59 21.08
CA LEU A 175 -1.99 8.23 21.18
C LEU A 175 -3.49 8.29 21.48
N HIS A 176 -4.31 7.97 20.48
CA HIS A 176 -5.77 8.15 20.54
C HIS A 176 -6.58 6.86 20.27
N GLY A 177 -5.93 5.79 19.79
CA GLY A 177 -6.61 4.54 19.42
C GLY A 177 -7.09 4.53 17.98
N LEU A 178 -7.56 3.37 17.51
CA LEU A 178 -7.93 3.17 16.10
C LEU A 178 -9.40 3.52 15.85
N ASN A 179 -9.67 4.10 14.68
CA ASN A 179 -11.03 4.32 14.21
C ASN A 179 -11.27 3.66 12.85
N TYR A 180 -12.51 3.22 12.64
CA TYR A 180 -12.99 2.74 11.35
C TYR A 180 -14.26 3.49 10.98
N SER A 181 -14.25 4.13 9.80
CA SER A 181 -15.40 4.89 9.29
C SER A 181 -15.52 4.73 7.77
N THR A 182 -16.75 4.85 7.27
CA THR A 182 -17.08 4.70 5.85
C THR A 182 -18.25 5.63 5.54
N LEU A 183 -18.26 6.25 4.36
CA LEU A 183 -19.40 7.04 3.90
C LEU A 183 -20.51 6.13 3.36
N TYR A 184 -21.75 6.59 3.55
CA TYR A 184 -22.94 5.92 3.05
C TYR A 184 -23.76 6.90 2.20
N PHE A 185 -24.25 6.41 1.06
CA PHE A 185 -24.78 7.23 -0.03
C PHE A 185 -26.24 6.93 -0.38
N LYS A 186 -26.91 5.98 0.28
CA LYS A 186 -28.29 5.60 -0.07
C LYS A 186 -29.23 6.82 -0.13
N SER A 187 -29.25 7.64 0.90
CA SER A 187 -30.07 8.86 0.92
C SER A 187 -29.70 9.87 -0.16
N LEU A 188 -28.44 9.92 -0.60
CA LEU A 188 -28.02 10.73 -1.74
C LEU A 188 -28.53 10.15 -3.05
N LEU A 189 -28.36 8.84 -3.26
CA LEU A 189 -28.81 8.12 -4.46
C LEU A 189 -30.33 8.27 -4.64
N ASP A 190 -31.10 8.15 -3.56
CA ASP A 190 -32.55 8.39 -3.58
C ASP A 190 -32.91 9.82 -4.03
N LYS A 191 -32.17 10.84 -3.55
CA LYS A 191 -32.43 12.25 -3.89
C LYS A 191 -32.19 12.54 -5.37
N ILE A 192 -31.15 11.94 -5.95
CA ILE A 192 -30.86 12.06 -7.38
C ILE A 192 -31.64 11.05 -8.22
N GLU A 193 -32.42 10.18 -7.60
CA GLU A 193 -33.18 9.09 -8.22
C GLU A 193 -32.28 8.11 -9.01
N ALA A 194 -31.05 7.91 -8.55
CA ALA A 194 -30.17 6.86 -9.04
C ALA A 194 -30.56 5.52 -8.39
N VAL A 195 -30.60 4.45 -9.19
CA VAL A 195 -31.06 3.13 -8.76
C VAL A 195 -29.87 2.16 -8.72
N PRO A 196 -29.37 1.80 -7.53
CA PRO A 196 -28.36 0.77 -7.39
C PRO A 196 -28.95 -0.63 -7.54
N HIS A 197 -28.34 -1.46 -8.38
CA HIS A 197 -28.61 -2.88 -8.58
C HIS A 197 -27.46 -3.67 -7.98
N ILE A 198 -27.74 -4.45 -6.94
CA ILE A 198 -26.71 -5.09 -6.13
C ILE A 198 -26.95 -6.60 -6.06
N PHE A 199 -25.87 -7.33 -6.31
CA PHE A 199 -25.80 -8.78 -6.31
C PHE A 199 -24.70 -9.17 -5.33
N ARG A 200 -24.94 -10.06 -4.38
CA ARG A 200 -23.89 -10.47 -3.43
C ARG A 200 -24.08 -11.87 -2.92
N VAL A 201 -22.97 -12.50 -2.57
CA VAL A 201 -22.95 -13.68 -1.70
C VAL A 201 -21.95 -13.43 -0.58
N GLY A 202 -22.43 -13.56 0.65
CA GLY A 202 -21.68 -13.32 1.88
C GLY A 202 -22.39 -12.35 2.84
N THR A 203 -22.79 -12.85 4.00
CA THR A 203 -23.42 -12.07 5.08
C THR A 203 -22.59 -10.86 5.50
N TYR A 204 -21.27 -11.04 5.62
CA TYR A 204 -20.32 -10.01 6.02
C TYR A 204 -19.72 -9.25 4.83
N LYS A 205 -20.16 -9.52 3.59
CA LYS A 205 -19.70 -8.79 2.40
C LYS A 205 -20.40 -7.42 2.33
N SER A 206 -19.87 -6.48 3.08
CA SER A 206 -20.44 -5.15 3.34
C SER A 206 -19.96 -4.05 2.40
N ALA A 207 -19.07 -4.36 1.43
CA ALA A 207 -18.58 -3.40 0.44
C ALA A 207 -19.70 -2.71 -0.36
N VAL A 208 -20.89 -3.33 -0.41
CA VAL A 208 -22.08 -2.80 -1.09
C VAL A 208 -23.00 -1.97 -0.18
N GLU A 209 -22.81 -1.99 1.15
CA GLU A 209 -23.69 -1.29 2.08
C GLU A 209 -23.74 0.23 1.88
N PRO A 210 -22.66 0.92 1.51
CA PRO A 210 -22.71 2.36 1.19
C PRO A 210 -23.77 2.72 0.14
N PHE A 211 -24.12 1.79 -0.76
CA PHE A 211 -25.09 2.00 -1.81
C PHE A 211 -26.51 1.56 -1.43
N LEU A 212 -26.67 0.82 -0.33
CA LEU A 212 -27.95 0.24 0.13
C LEU A 212 -28.52 0.92 1.36
N ARG A 213 -27.66 1.51 2.19
CA ARG A 213 -27.97 1.97 3.55
C ARG A 213 -27.35 3.34 3.81
N ASP A 214 -27.74 3.93 4.94
CA ASP A 214 -27.11 5.12 5.50
C ASP A 214 -26.28 4.79 6.77
N ASP A 215 -26.17 3.50 7.10
CA ASP A 215 -25.52 2.96 8.29
C ASP A 215 -24.94 1.55 8.07
N MET A 216 -24.00 1.16 8.93
CA MET A 216 -23.50 -0.22 8.99
C MET A 216 -24.60 -1.18 9.41
N SER A 217 -24.69 -2.33 8.75
CA SER A 217 -25.45 -3.47 9.28
C SER A 217 -24.90 -3.95 10.62
N ALA A 218 -25.70 -4.74 11.35
CA ALA A 218 -25.26 -5.33 12.61
C ALA A 218 -24.07 -6.29 12.40
N GLU A 219 -24.11 -7.03 11.30
CA GLU A 219 -23.10 -8.01 10.89
C GLU A 219 -21.78 -7.31 10.50
N ALA A 220 -21.85 -6.25 9.70
CA ALA A 220 -20.68 -5.44 9.35
C ALA A 220 -20.07 -4.79 10.58
N ARG A 221 -20.89 -4.22 11.48
CA ARG A 221 -20.45 -3.61 12.73
C ARG A 221 -19.78 -4.63 13.65
N GLN A 222 -20.36 -5.82 13.81
CA GLN A 222 -19.79 -6.88 14.65
C GLN A 222 -18.43 -7.32 14.10
N ASN A 223 -18.32 -7.54 12.79
CA ASN A 223 -17.05 -7.94 12.19
C ASN A 223 -15.99 -6.84 12.31
N ALA A 224 -16.36 -5.57 12.08
CA ALA A 224 -15.47 -4.42 12.26
C ALA A 224 -14.95 -4.28 13.69
N GLN A 225 -15.84 -4.38 14.68
CA GLN A 225 -15.47 -4.31 16.09
C GLN A 225 -14.50 -5.44 16.48
N LEU A 226 -14.70 -6.64 15.94
CA LEU A 226 -13.83 -7.78 16.21
C LEU A 226 -12.38 -7.50 15.79
N TRP A 227 -12.14 -7.25 14.49
CA TRP A 227 -10.76 -7.06 14.02
C TRP A 227 -10.15 -5.74 14.52
N LEU A 228 -10.94 -4.66 14.67
CA LEU A 228 -10.41 -3.37 15.12
C LEU A 228 -9.93 -3.42 16.58
N SER A 229 -10.67 -4.11 17.45
CA SER A 229 -10.28 -4.27 18.85
C SER A 229 -9.04 -5.15 19.02
N GLN A 230 -8.94 -6.24 18.26
CA GLN A 230 -7.75 -7.10 18.25
C GLN A 230 -6.53 -6.38 17.66
N LEU A 231 -6.72 -5.58 16.61
CA LEU A 231 -5.64 -4.80 15.99
C LEU A 231 -5.09 -3.75 16.96
N TRP A 232 -5.99 -3.04 17.66
CA TRP A 232 -5.61 -2.11 18.72
C TRP A 232 -4.91 -2.79 19.89
N ALA A 233 -5.38 -3.97 20.32
CA ALA A 233 -4.74 -4.74 21.37
C ALA A 233 -3.31 -5.14 20.99
N ASN A 234 -3.08 -5.59 19.75
CA ASN A 234 -1.75 -5.89 19.23
C ASN A 234 -0.85 -4.64 19.17
N PHE A 235 -1.38 -3.53 18.64
CA PHE A 235 -0.66 -2.25 18.55
C PHE A 235 -0.22 -1.73 19.93
N SER A 236 -1.16 -1.64 20.87
CA SER A 236 -0.89 -1.16 22.24
C SER A 236 0.01 -2.13 23.00
N SER A 237 -0.13 -3.44 22.82
CA SER A 237 0.75 -4.44 23.47
C SER A 237 2.20 -4.33 23.01
N ALA A 238 2.44 -4.04 21.72
CA ALA A 238 3.78 -3.83 21.20
C ALA A 238 4.45 -2.60 21.84
N ILE A 239 3.76 -1.46 21.90
CA ILE A 239 4.25 -0.26 22.59
C ILE A 239 4.50 -0.55 24.07
N ALA A 240 3.56 -1.22 24.74
CA ALA A 240 3.65 -1.57 26.15
C ALA A 240 4.88 -2.44 26.44
N LYS A 241 5.13 -3.45 25.61
CA LYS A 241 6.33 -4.30 25.67
C LYS A 241 7.60 -3.47 25.50
N ASN A 242 7.66 -2.62 24.47
CA ASN A 242 8.84 -1.84 24.13
C ASN A 242 9.21 -0.83 25.24
N ARG A 243 8.19 -0.21 25.84
CA ARG A 243 8.37 0.82 26.90
C ARG A 243 8.33 0.25 28.32
N GLN A 244 8.07 -1.05 28.48
CA GLN A 244 7.90 -1.73 29.78
C GLN A 244 6.83 -1.06 30.66
N ILE A 245 5.68 -0.77 30.06
CA ILE A 245 4.51 -0.17 30.71
C ILE A 245 3.29 -1.09 30.55
N ASP A 246 2.19 -0.76 31.22
CA ASP A 246 0.91 -1.49 31.06
C ASP A 246 0.17 -0.96 29.81
N ALA A 247 -0.27 -1.87 28.95
CA ALA A 247 -1.03 -1.54 27.73
C ALA A 247 -2.30 -0.73 28.04
N ASN A 248 -2.94 -0.96 29.20
CA ASN A 248 -4.13 -0.23 29.64
C ASN A 248 -3.85 1.24 30.00
N THR A 249 -2.58 1.67 30.02
CA THR A 249 -2.20 3.07 30.27
C THR A 249 -1.95 3.89 29.01
N ILE A 250 -1.88 3.24 27.84
CA ILE A 250 -1.59 3.92 26.56
C ILE A 250 -2.76 4.82 26.14
N VAL A 251 -3.99 4.34 26.28
CA VAL A 251 -5.20 5.16 26.17
C VAL A 251 -6.09 4.82 27.37
N PRO A 252 -5.95 5.53 28.50
CA PRO A 252 -6.74 5.26 29.68
C PRO A 252 -8.17 5.78 29.53
N GLU A 253 -9.07 5.30 30.39
CA GLU A 253 -10.44 5.81 30.51
C GLU A 253 -10.50 7.34 30.65
N ALA A 254 -11.50 7.97 30.03
CA ALA A 254 -11.59 9.43 29.89
C ALA A 254 -11.42 10.19 31.23
N ASN A 255 -12.04 9.71 32.31
CA ASN A 255 -11.92 10.34 33.63
C ASN A 255 -10.49 10.29 34.18
N ARG A 256 -9.76 9.18 33.95
CA ARG A 256 -8.36 9.04 34.34
C ARG A 256 -7.47 9.92 33.48
N LEU A 257 -7.70 9.95 32.17
CA LEU A 257 -6.98 10.82 31.22
C LEU A 257 -7.09 12.29 31.65
N ILE A 258 -8.32 12.79 31.86
CA ILE A 258 -8.57 14.17 32.29
C ILE A 258 -7.91 14.48 33.63
N ALA A 259 -7.97 13.56 34.61
CA ALA A 259 -7.33 13.76 35.91
C ALA A 259 -5.81 13.87 35.80
N GLN A 260 -5.19 13.01 34.98
CA GLN A 260 -3.75 13.04 34.74
C GLN A 260 -3.32 14.31 33.99
N TYR A 261 -4.05 14.73 32.97
CA TYR A 261 -3.81 15.99 32.26
C TYR A 261 -3.92 17.21 33.18
N LYS A 262 -4.90 17.23 34.11
CA LYS A 262 -5.00 18.27 35.13
C LYS A 262 -3.78 18.29 36.06
N ALA A 263 -3.24 17.13 36.44
CA ALA A 263 -2.07 17.03 37.32
C ALA A 263 -0.82 17.68 36.70
N VAL A 264 -0.66 17.58 35.37
CA VAL A 264 0.42 18.24 34.61
C VAL A 264 0.00 19.59 34.01
N LYS A 265 -1.17 20.13 34.39
CA LYS A 265 -1.70 21.42 33.91
C LYS A 265 -1.83 21.55 32.38
N GLY A 266 -2.08 20.44 31.70
CA GLY A 266 -2.22 20.42 30.24
C GLY A 266 -0.89 20.41 29.47
N ASP A 267 0.24 20.18 30.12
CA ASP A 267 1.54 20.05 29.45
C ASP A 267 1.71 18.63 28.88
N ASP A 268 1.63 18.51 27.55
CA ASP A 268 1.72 17.23 26.83
C ASP A 268 3.08 16.55 26.99
N ALA A 269 4.17 17.31 26.99
CA ALA A 269 5.51 16.76 27.14
C ALA A 269 5.71 16.19 28.56
N GLN A 270 5.22 16.89 29.59
CA GLN A 270 5.22 16.38 30.95
C GLN A 270 4.25 15.20 31.12
N TYR A 271 3.11 15.19 30.41
CA TYR A 271 2.22 14.04 30.38
C TYR A 271 2.93 12.80 29.82
N ALA A 272 3.56 12.92 28.64
CA ALA A 272 4.30 11.83 28.00
C ALA A 272 5.45 11.29 28.90
N LEU A 273 6.17 12.19 29.57
CA LEU A 273 7.22 11.82 30.53
C LEU A 273 6.64 11.10 31.76
N MET A 274 5.53 11.59 32.32
CA MET A 274 4.83 10.96 33.46
C MET A 274 4.33 9.55 33.11
N GLN A 275 3.84 9.33 31.89
CA GLN A 275 3.42 8.00 31.40
C GLN A 275 4.59 7.09 31.03
N LYS A 276 5.84 7.59 31.10
CA LYS A 276 7.05 6.90 30.65
C LYS A 276 7.03 6.55 29.16
N TRP A 277 6.27 7.31 28.38
CA TRP A 277 6.26 7.17 26.93
C TRP A 277 7.62 7.58 26.37
N VAL A 278 8.11 8.73 26.81
CA VAL A 278 9.42 9.26 26.43
C VAL A 278 10.42 9.09 27.58
N THR A 279 11.71 9.06 27.26
CA THR A 279 12.76 8.99 28.30
C THR A 279 13.13 10.39 28.80
N ASP A 280 13.15 11.37 27.90
CA ASP A 280 13.67 12.71 28.17
C ASP A 280 12.83 13.80 27.49
N VAL A 281 12.73 14.94 28.16
CA VAL A 281 12.12 16.15 27.61
C VAL A 281 13.19 17.24 27.55
N ALA A 282 13.56 17.66 26.35
CA ALA A 282 14.74 18.49 26.08
C ALA A 282 14.47 19.56 25.01
N THR A 283 15.33 20.57 24.91
CA THR A 283 15.31 21.50 23.75
C THR A 283 16.12 20.93 22.60
N HIS A 284 15.91 21.38 21.36
CA HIS A 284 16.75 20.96 20.21
C HIS A 284 18.24 21.13 20.47
N ARG A 285 18.64 22.24 21.11
CA ARG A 285 20.04 22.46 21.45
C ARG A 285 20.57 21.37 22.39
N GLN A 286 19.79 20.94 23.37
CA GLN A 286 20.19 19.87 24.30
C GLN A 286 20.29 18.53 23.55
N ILE A 287 19.26 18.17 22.78
CA ILE A 287 19.24 16.94 21.96
C ILE A 287 20.47 16.90 21.04
N ARG A 288 20.73 17.99 20.30
CA ARG A 288 21.88 18.10 19.39
C ARG A 288 23.22 17.92 20.11
N LEU A 289 23.40 18.52 21.28
CA LEU A 289 24.63 18.38 22.05
C LEU A 289 24.83 16.94 22.56
N ASP A 290 23.76 16.28 23.01
CA ASP A 290 23.81 14.88 23.44
C ASP A 290 24.15 13.95 22.25
N LEU A 291 23.63 14.23 21.05
CA LEU A 291 23.97 13.49 19.84
C LEU A 291 25.42 13.73 19.40
N ILE A 292 25.94 14.96 19.51
CA ILE A 292 27.35 15.28 19.24
C ILE A 292 28.26 14.54 20.24
N GLU A 293 27.89 14.48 21.52
CA GLU A 293 28.63 13.70 22.52
C GLU A 293 28.64 12.20 22.15
N GLN A 294 27.53 11.68 21.62
CA GLN A 294 27.37 10.27 21.28
C GLN A 294 28.07 9.86 19.96
N PHE A 295 28.06 10.72 18.95
CA PHE A 295 28.48 10.39 17.57
C PHE A 295 29.65 11.24 17.05
N GLY A 296 30.08 12.26 17.80
CA GLY A 296 31.06 13.25 17.38
C GLY A 296 30.42 14.39 16.59
N GLU A 297 31.16 15.49 16.43
CA GLU A 297 30.74 16.68 15.68
C GLU A 297 31.17 16.57 14.21
N ASP A 298 30.30 17.02 13.30
CA ASP A 298 30.58 17.15 11.87
C ASP A 298 31.13 18.56 11.52
N GLN A 299 31.35 18.82 10.23
CA GLN A 299 31.93 20.09 9.77
C GLN A 299 30.96 21.28 9.90
N ASP A 300 29.65 21.02 9.96
CA ASP A 300 28.60 22.02 10.07
C ASP A 300 28.21 22.29 11.54
N GLY A 301 28.93 21.68 12.48
CA GLY A 301 28.69 21.79 13.91
C GLY A 301 27.49 20.98 14.40
N ASN A 302 27.02 20.01 13.61
CA ASN A 302 25.99 19.04 14.00
C ASN A 302 26.64 17.69 14.38
N TYR A 303 25.86 16.65 14.67
CA TYR A 303 26.42 15.33 15.01
C TYR A 303 26.75 14.54 13.73
N ASN A 304 27.81 13.71 13.75
CA ASN A 304 28.16 12.89 12.58
C ASN A 304 27.05 11.87 12.27
N HIS A 305 26.49 11.96 11.07
CA HIS A 305 25.49 11.03 10.56
C HIS A 305 25.57 10.86 9.04
N ILE A 306 24.87 9.84 8.54
CA ILE A 306 24.51 9.67 7.14
C ILE A 306 23.01 9.46 7.05
N ASP A 307 22.37 10.12 6.09
CA ASP A 307 20.95 10.02 5.84
C ASP A 307 20.57 8.64 5.27
N PHE A 308 19.34 8.21 5.55
CA PHE A 308 18.82 6.92 5.12
C PHE A 308 18.94 6.71 3.61
N PHE A 309 18.57 7.73 2.82
CA PHE A 309 18.58 7.61 1.37
C PHE A 309 20.00 7.54 0.81
N ASP A 310 20.91 8.38 1.29
CA ASP A 310 22.32 8.36 0.87
C ASP A 310 23.00 7.05 1.21
N TYR A 311 22.73 6.53 2.42
CA TYR A 311 23.21 5.21 2.82
C TYR A 311 22.62 4.11 1.94
N SER A 312 21.32 4.17 1.61
CA SER A 312 20.65 3.19 0.77
C SER A 312 21.19 3.16 -0.67
N LEU A 313 21.52 4.32 -1.25
CA LEU A 313 22.14 4.45 -2.57
C LEU A 313 23.56 3.85 -2.65
N SER A 314 24.23 3.70 -1.50
CA SER A 314 25.53 3.04 -1.39
C SER A 314 25.44 1.51 -1.36
N LEU A 315 24.24 0.96 -1.12
CA LEU A 315 24.00 -0.49 -1.09
C LEU A 315 23.92 -1.06 -2.52
N SER A 316 24.14 -2.37 -2.65
CA SER A 316 24.08 -3.03 -3.96
C SER A 316 22.68 -2.96 -4.58
N ASP A 317 22.57 -3.00 -5.90
CA ASP A 317 21.28 -3.08 -6.58
C ASP A 317 20.60 -4.43 -6.25
N ARG A 318 19.31 -4.39 -5.86
CA ARG A 318 18.48 -5.58 -5.55
C ARG A 318 17.49 -5.95 -6.66
N PHE A 319 17.40 -5.13 -7.70
CA PHE A 319 16.54 -5.33 -8.87
C PHE A 319 17.32 -6.03 -9.99
N ASN A 320 18.56 -5.59 -10.22
CA ASN A 320 19.46 -6.19 -11.22
C ASN A 320 20.47 -7.14 -10.58
N VAL A 321 20.03 -8.36 -10.29
CA VAL A 321 20.88 -9.36 -9.63
C VAL A 321 21.43 -10.37 -10.63
N VAL A 322 22.76 -10.36 -10.79
CA VAL A 322 23.51 -11.33 -11.60
C VAL A 322 23.85 -12.54 -10.74
N GLY A 323 23.40 -13.73 -11.13
CA GLY A 323 23.71 -14.95 -10.39
C GLY A 323 22.78 -16.10 -10.74
N LYS A 324 23.12 -17.27 -10.19
CA LYS A 324 22.29 -18.49 -10.26
C LYS A 324 21.42 -18.63 -9.02
N ASP A 325 20.46 -19.57 -9.09
CA ASP A 325 19.63 -19.99 -7.96
C ASP A 325 18.93 -18.80 -7.27
N LYS A 326 18.10 -18.12 -8.04
CA LYS A 326 17.37 -16.92 -7.63
C LYS A 326 16.05 -17.25 -6.96
N ILE A 327 15.66 -16.45 -5.99
CA ILE A 327 14.29 -16.29 -5.52
C ILE A 327 13.76 -14.98 -6.11
N ALA A 328 12.66 -15.07 -6.86
CA ALA A 328 11.99 -13.91 -7.41
C ALA A 328 10.94 -13.38 -6.42
N ILE A 329 10.92 -12.07 -6.21
CA ILE A 329 9.90 -11.38 -5.43
C ILE A 329 9.00 -10.62 -6.39
N VAL A 330 7.70 -10.88 -6.33
CA VAL A 330 6.68 -10.17 -7.12
C VAL A 330 5.70 -9.51 -6.16
N ASN A 331 5.60 -8.19 -6.22
CA ASN A 331 4.67 -7.42 -5.42
C ASN A 331 3.30 -7.31 -6.07
N VAL A 332 2.26 -7.34 -5.25
CA VAL A 332 0.88 -7.02 -5.60
C VAL A 332 0.37 -6.03 -4.56
N GLU A 333 0.57 -4.75 -4.81
CA GLU A 333 0.18 -3.66 -3.92
C GLU A 333 -0.93 -2.81 -4.53
N GLY A 334 -1.92 -2.46 -3.71
CA GLY A 334 -3.08 -1.69 -4.14
C GLY A 334 -4.23 -2.55 -4.67
N ALA A 335 -5.25 -1.90 -5.20
CA ALA A 335 -6.44 -2.59 -5.71
C ALA A 335 -6.12 -3.35 -7.00
N ILE A 336 -6.61 -4.59 -7.12
CA ILE A 336 -6.36 -5.44 -8.28
C ILE A 336 -7.31 -5.04 -9.42
N VAL A 337 -6.76 -4.61 -10.55
CA VAL A 337 -7.54 -4.17 -11.73
C VAL A 337 -7.10 -4.92 -12.98
N LEU A 338 -7.94 -4.88 -14.02
CA LEU A 338 -7.50 -5.28 -15.36
C LEU A 338 -6.65 -4.17 -15.99
N GLY A 339 -5.58 -4.56 -16.68
CA GLY A 339 -4.66 -3.65 -17.37
C GLY A 339 -3.26 -3.64 -16.75
N GLU A 340 -2.51 -2.59 -17.05
CA GLU A 340 -1.19 -2.30 -16.50
C GLU A 340 -1.30 -1.79 -15.05
N SER A 341 -0.26 -2.01 -14.25
CA SER A 341 -0.13 -1.40 -12.93
C SER A 341 0.23 0.07 -13.05
N ASP A 342 -0.09 0.82 -12.01
CA ASP A 342 0.42 2.18 -11.80
C ASP A 342 0.78 2.36 -10.32
N ASP A 343 0.96 3.61 -9.88
CA ASP A 343 1.30 3.92 -8.50
C ASP A 343 0.23 3.48 -7.48
N GLU A 344 -1.04 3.43 -7.83
CA GLU A 344 -2.13 3.18 -6.88
C GLU A 344 -2.77 1.78 -7.03
N VAL A 345 -2.64 1.15 -8.20
CA VAL A 345 -3.31 -0.12 -8.51
C VAL A 345 -2.38 -1.21 -9.01
N ALA A 346 -2.71 -2.46 -8.65
CA ALA A 346 -2.07 -3.66 -9.15
C ALA A 346 -2.80 -4.15 -10.42
N GLY A 347 -2.24 -3.85 -11.58
CA GLY A 347 -2.77 -4.26 -12.87
C GLY A 347 -2.39 -5.69 -13.25
N SER A 348 -3.38 -6.50 -13.65
CA SER A 348 -3.15 -7.90 -13.99
C SER A 348 -2.09 -8.13 -15.06
N ASP A 349 -1.99 -7.26 -16.06
CA ASP A 349 -1.11 -7.47 -17.22
C ASP A 349 0.36 -7.40 -16.81
N THR A 350 0.71 -6.41 -15.99
CA THR A 350 2.04 -6.25 -15.40
C THR A 350 2.37 -7.41 -14.47
N ILE A 351 1.48 -7.76 -13.53
CA ILE A 351 1.76 -8.83 -12.56
C ILE A 351 1.89 -10.20 -13.25
N VAL A 352 1.02 -10.50 -14.23
CA VAL A 352 1.11 -11.72 -15.05
C VAL A 352 2.44 -11.75 -15.82
N LYS A 353 2.87 -10.64 -16.40
CA LYS A 353 4.17 -10.52 -17.09
C LYS A 353 5.35 -10.79 -16.15
N LEU A 354 5.34 -10.26 -14.93
CA LEU A 354 6.39 -10.49 -13.93
C LEU A 354 6.42 -11.95 -13.46
N LEU A 355 5.27 -12.55 -13.16
CA LEU A 355 5.18 -13.97 -12.81
C LEU A 355 5.63 -14.88 -13.96
N ARG A 356 5.28 -14.53 -15.20
CA ARG A 356 5.75 -15.23 -16.40
C ARG A 356 7.27 -15.12 -16.57
N LYS A 357 7.86 -13.94 -16.35
CA LYS A 357 9.32 -13.74 -16.35
C LYS A 357 9.99 -14.66 -15.32
N ALA A 358 9.43 -14.75 -14.10
CA ALA A 358 9.91 -15.68 -13.09
C ALA A 358 9.74 -17.16 -13.48
N ARG A 359 8.64 -17.50 -14.18
CA ARG A 359 8.36 -18.85 -14.68
C ARG A 359 9.33 -19.29 -15.76
N GLU A 360 9.73 -18.37 -16.63
CA GLU A 360 10.58 -18.63 -17.80
C GLU A 360 12.09 -18.46 -17.52
N ASP A 361 12.50 -17.77 -16.44
CA ASP A 361 13.91 -17.69 -16.04
C ASP A 361 14.40 -19.00 -15.40
N ASP A 362 15.27 -19.73 -16.08
CA ASP A 362 15.88 -20.99 -15.61
C ASP A 362 16.74 -20.82 -14.36
N GLU A 363 17.17 -19.60 -14.01
CA GLU A 363 17.90 -19.35 -12.77
C GLU A 363 16.95 -19.13 -11.58
N VAL A 364 15.66 -18.85 -11.80
CA VAL A 364 14.66 -18.72 -10.73
C VAL A 364 14.23 -20.09 -10.21
N ARG A 365 14.32 -20.28 -8.89
CA ARG A 365 13.98 -21.53 -8.19
C ARG A 365 12.60 -21.50 -7.53
N GLY A 366 12.05 -20.32 -7.28
CA GLY A 366 10.74 -20.13 -6.66
C GLY A 366 10.37 -18.66 -6.54
N VAL A 367 9.13 -18.39 -6.14
CA VAL A 367 8.57 -17.03 -6.06
C VAL A 367 8.02 -16.75 -4.66
N VAL A 368 8.37 -15.59 -4.10
CA VAL A 368 7.58 -15.00 -3.02
C VAL A 368 6.60 -14.01 -3.65
N LEU A 369 5.31 -14.27 -3.49
CA LEU A 369 4.24 -13.36 -3.91
C LEU A 369 3.91 -12.45 -2.73
N ARG A 370 4.41 -11.21 -2.74
CA ARG A 370 4.19 -10.23 -1.67
C ARG A 370 2.89 -9.47 -1.95
N ILE A 371 1.91 -9.59 -1.06
CA ILE A 371 0.55 -9.10 -1.29
C ILE A 371 0.18 -8.05 -0.24
N ASN A 372 -0.11 -6.83 -0.69
CA ASN A 372 -0.71 -5.76 0.11
C ASN A 372 -1.92 -5.17 -0.64
N SER A 373 -3.02 -5.93 -0.66
CA SER A 373 -4.18 -5.63 -1.51
C SER A 373 -5.54 -5.85 -0.82
N PRO A 374 -6.50 -4.92 -1.00
CA PRO A 374 -7.92 -5.12 -0.67
C PRO A 374 -8.65 -6.04 -1.64
N GLY A 375 -7.98 -6.51 -2.70
CA GLY A 375 -8.58 -7.21 -3.82
C GLY A 375 -9.05 -6.23 -4.90
N GLY A 376 -10.07 -6.62 -5.68
CA GLY A 376 -10.56 -5.83 -6.82
C GLY A 376 -11.31 -6.67 -7.84
N SER A 377 -10.95 -6.57 -9.12
CA SER A 377 -11.55 -7.34 -10.21
C SER A 377 -11.39 -8.85 -10.00
N ALA A 378 -12.50 -9.58 -10.13
CA ALA A 378 -12.49 -11.04 -10.06
C ALA A 378 -11.73 -11.65 -11.25
N MET A 379 -11.86 -11.06 -12.44
CA MET A 379 -11.14 -11.52 -13.63
C MET A 379 -9.62 -11.32 -13.48
N ALA A 380 -9.19 -10.11 -13.10
CA ALA A 380 -7.78 -9.80 -12.90
C ALA A 380 -7.14 -10.72 -11.85
N SER A 381 -7.85 -10.96 -10.73
CA SER A 381 -7.41 -11.90 -9.69
C SER A 381 -7.25 -13.33 -10.22
N GLU A 382 -8.16 -13.79 -11.08
CA GLU A 382 -8.05 -15.14 -11.66
C GLU A 382 -6.88 -15.25 -12.66
N LEU A 383 -6.61 -14.21 -13.46
CA LEU A 383 -5.47 -14.19 -14.37
C LEU A 383 -4.13 -14.30 -13.62
N ILE A 384 -3.98 -13.53 -12.54
CA ILE A 384 -2.79 -13.60 -11.68
C ILE A 384 -2.67 -14.99 -11.04
N ARG A 385 -3.77 -15.53 -10.49
CA ARG A 385 -3.79 -16.84 -9.84
C ARG A 385 -3.47 -17.98 -10.81
N GLN A 386 -3.84 -17.86 -12.08
CA GLN A 386 -3.47 -18.85 -13.10
C GLN A 386 -1.96 -18.92 -13.31
N GLU A 387 -1.26 -17.79 -13.41
CA GLU A 387 0.22 -17.81 -13.50
C GLU A 387 0.89 -18.31 -12.22
N VAL A 388 0.31 -18.07 -11.04
CA VAL A 388 0.75 -18.72 -9.78
C VAL A 388 0.67 -20.24 -9.90
N GLU A 389 -0.44 -20.77 -10.42
CA GLU A 389 -0.61 -22.20 -10.64
C GLU A 389 0.35 -22.74 -11.72
N ASP A 390 0.61 -21.98 -12.79
CA ASP A 390 1.55 -22.37 -13.85
C ASP A 390 2.99 -22.43 -13.35
N LEU A 391 3.42 -21.52 -12.45
CA LEU A 391 4.69 -21.60 -11.72
C LEU A 391 4.81 -22.92 -10.95
N GLN A 392 3.77 -23.29 -10.21
CA GLN A 392 3.74 -24.52 -9.43
C GLN A 392 3.78 -25.77 -10.33
N GLN A 393 3.10 -25.75 -11.48
CA GLN A 393 3.08 -26.85 -12.45
C GLN A 393 4.46 -27.12 -13.06
N VAL A 394 5.26 -26.07 -13.31
CA VAL A 394 6.66 -26.23 -13.77
C VAL A 394 7.64 -26.54 -12.62
N GLY A 395 7.12 -26.72 -11.41
CA GLY A 395 7.89 -27.15 -10.24
C GLY A 395 8.55 -26.03 -9.44
N LYS A 396 8.24 -24.76 -9.73
CA LYS A 396 8.71 -23.59 -8.97
C LYS A 396 7.71 -23.29 -7.84
N PRO A 397 8.02 -23.58 -6.55
CA PRO A 397 7.12 -23.27 -5.45
C PRO A 397 6.83 -21.78 -5.33
N VAL A 398 5.62 -21.46 -4.85
CA VAL A 398 5.18 -20.09 -4.57
C VAL A 398 4.78 -19.97 -3.11
N VAL A 399 5.35 -18.99 -2.40
CA VAL A 399 4.95 -18.63 -1.04
C VAL A 399 4.30 -17.24 -1.06
N ALA A 400 3.07 -17.14 -0.59
CA ALA A 400 2.42 -15.86 -0.39
C ALA A 400 2.89 -15.23 0.93
N SER A 401 3.37 -13.99 0.86
CA SER A 401 3.69 -13.15 2.02
C SER A 401 2.67 -12.02 2.09
N MET A 402 1.79 -12.05 3.09
CA MET A 402 0.76 -11.02 3.26
C MET A 402 1.30 -9.84 4.06
N GLY A 403 1.13 -8.62 3.53
CA GLY A 403 1.47 -7.35 4.17
C GLY A 403 0.34 -6.82 5.04
N GLY A 404 0.13 -5.50 5.01
CA GLY A 404 -1.00 -4.84 5.68
C GLY A 404 -2.33 -5.52 5.40
N MET A 405 -2.54 -5.90 4.13
CA MET A 405 -3.79 -6.49 3.69
C MET A 405 -3.61 -7.55 2.60
N ALA A 406 -4.37 -8.63 2.68
CA ALA A 406 -4.50 -9.59 1.59
C ALA A 406 -5.91 -10.17 1.64
N ALA A 407 -6.89 -9.32 1.33
CA ALA A 407 -8.31 -9.63 1.50
C ALA A 407 -9.00 -9.80 0.13
N SER A 408 -10.02 -10.65 0.09
CA SER A 408 -10.86 -10.87 -1.09
C SER A 408 -10.04 -11.26 -2.32
N GLY A 409 -9.89 -10.42 -3.35
CA GLY A 409 -9.04 -10.71 -4.51
C GLY A 409 -7.57 -10.95 -4.14
N GLY A 410 -7.06 -10.26 -3.11
CA GLY A 410 -5.73 -10.52 -2.56
C GLY A 410 -5.62 -11.92 -1.93
N TYR A 411 -6.68 -12.41 -1.29
CA TYR A 411 -6.73 -13.80 -0.81
C TYR A 411 -6.93 -14.79 -1.96
N TRP A 412 -7.67 -14.42 -3.01
CA TRP A 412 -7.88 -15.26 -4.20
C TRP A 412 -6.58 -15.64 -4.88
N ILE A 413 -5.68 -14.67 -5.08
CA ILE A 413 -4.36 -14.91 -5.70
C ILE A 413 -3.43 -15.72 -4.77
N ALA A 414 -3.61 -15.60 -3.45
CA ALA A 414 -2.83 -16.36 -2.47
C ALA A 414 -3.32 -17.81 -2.31
N ALA A 415 -4.61 -18.07 -2.54
CA ALA A 415 -5.33 -19.25 -2.08
C ALA A 415 -4.67 -20.58 -2.46
N THR A 416 -4.03 -20.67 -3.63
CA THR A 416 -3.40 -21.89 -4.14
C THR A 416 -1.89 -21.97 -3.94
N SER A 417 -1.27 -20.98 -3.28
CA SER A 417 0.18 -20.98 -3.00
C SER A 417 0.60 -22.21 -2.19
N ASP A 418 1.85 -22.66 -2.33
CA ASP A 418 2.38 -23.80 -1.57
C ASP A 418 2.35 -23.49 -0.06
N LYS A 419 2.57 -22.22 0.30
CA LYS A 419 2.43 -21.71 1.67
C LYS A 419 1.92 -20.27 1.70
N ILE A 420 1.16 -19.91 2.74
CA ILE A 420 0.68 -18.56 3.04
C ILE A 420 1.20 -18.15 4.41
N ILE A 421 1.98 -17.06 4.45
CA ILE A 421 2.50 -16.42 5.65
C ILE A 421 1.81 -15.07 5.83
N ALA A 422 1.35 -14.75 7.04
CA ALA A 422 0.76 -13.45 7.35
C ALA A 422 1.25 -12.92 8.70
N SER A 423 1.34 -11.60 8.84
CA SER A 423 1.56 -10.98 10.15
C SER A 423 0.33 -11.21 11.04
N PRO A 424 0.47 -11.33 12.37
CA PRO A 424 -0.67 -11.40 13.29
C PRO A 424 -1.71 -10.29 13.04
N THR A 425 -1.25 -9.11 12.61
CA THR A 425 -2.07 -7.92 12.37
C THR A 425 -2.45 -7.70 10.91
N THR A 426 -2.13 -8.61 9.98
CA THR A 426 -2.58 -8.55 8.58
C THR A 426 -4.10 -8.65 8.50
N LEU A 427 -4.77 -7.79 7.71
CA LEU A 427 -6.18 -7.97 7.37
C LEU A 427 -6.34 -8.90 6.16
N THR A 428 -6.98 -10.05 6.34
CA THR A 428 -7.17 -11.06 5.29
C THR A 428 -8.57 -11.69 5.33
N GLY A 429 -8.77 -12.78 4.58
CA GLY A 429 -10.08 -13.38 4.37
C GLY A 429 -10.91 -12.55 3.41
N SER A 430 -12.06 -12.04 3.85
CA SER A 430 -13.08 -11.40 3.01
C SER A 430 -13.49 -12.27 1.81
N ILE A 431 -13.54 -13.59 2.02
CA ILE A 431 -13.88 -14.59 1.01
C ILE A 431 -15.37 -14.44 0.70
N GLY A 432 -15.66 -13.70 -0.37
CA GLY A 432 -17.01 -13.32 -0.78
C GLY A 432 -16.94 -12.45 -2.03
N ILE A 433 -18.05 -12.32 -2.73
CA ILE A 433 -18.12 -11.69 -4.05
C ILE A 433 -19.40 -10.85 -4.16
N PHE A 434 -19.32 -9.75 -4.89
CA PHE A 434 -20.46 -8.91 -5.18
C PHE A 434 -20.41 -8.35 -6.61
N GLY A 435 -21.56 -7.91 -7.09
CA GLY A 435 -21.72 -7.09 -8.28
C GLY A 435 -22.54 -5.85 -7.96
N LEU A 436 -22.18 -4.74 -8.60
CA LEU A 436 -22.81 -3.45 -8.43
C LEU A 436 -22.99 -2.81 -9.81
N ALA A 437 -24.22 -2.41 -10.11
CA ALA A 437 -24.54 -1.53 -11.22
C ALA A 437 -25.42 -0.39 -10.71
N VAL A 438 -25.34 0.79 -11.34
CA VAL A 438 -26.21 1.92 -11.01
C VAL A 438 -26.86 2.41 -12.29
N SER A 439 -28.19 2.51 -12.28
CA SER A 439 -28.94 3.12 -13.38
C SER A 439 -29.47 4.50 -13.00
N PHE A 440 -29.54 5.40 -13.98
CA PHE A 440 -29.93 6.80 -13.87
C PHE A 440 -31.19 7.08 -14.70
N GLU A 441 -32.00 6.07 -14.97
CA GLU A 441 -33.19 6.17 -15.83
C GLU A 441 -34.20 7.18 -15.28
N LYS A 442 -34.37 7.21 -13.95
CA LYS A 442 -35.28 8.16 -13.29
C LYS A 442 -34.69 9.56 -13.25
N THR A 443 -33.39 9.67 -12.93
CA THR A 443 -32.63 10.93 -13.00
C THR A 443 -32.76 11.57 -14.39
N ALA A 444 -32.48 10.81 -15.44
CA ALA A 444 -32.56 11.28 -16.82
C ALA A 444 -33.98 11.71 -17.20
N LYS A 445 -34.98 10.89 -16.86
CA LYS A 445 -36.39 11.24 -17.09
C LYS A 445 -36.79 12.55 -16.41
N LYS A 446 -36.34 12.78 -15.17
CA LYS A 446 -36.58 14.02 -14.42
C LYS A 446 -35.92 15.24 -15.06
N LEU A 447 -34.77 15.06 -15.70
CA LEU A 447 -34.06 16.09 -16.46
C LEU A 447 -34.58 16.26 -17.89
N GLY A 448 -35.62 15.52 -18.30
CA GLY A 448 -36.18 15.58 -19.65
C GLY A 448 -35.36 14.82 -20.70
N VAL A 449 -34.44 13.94 -20.28
CA VAL A 449 -33.66 13.07 -21.16
C VAL A 449 -34.33 11.70 -21.23
N SER A 450 -34.55 11.21 -22.46
CA SER A 450 -35.10 9.87 -22.71
C SER A 450 -34.20 9.10 -23.66
N GLU A 451 -34.10 7.79 -23.45
CA GLU A 451 -33.45 6.87 -24.39
C GLU A 451 -34.51 5.95 -25.02
N ASP A 452 -34.53 5.84 -26.35
CA ASP A 452 -35.37 4.90 -27.08
C ASP A 452 -34.54 4.19 -28.16
N GLY A 453 -34.92 2.96 -28.50
CA GLY A 453 -34.21 2.15 -29.47
C GLY A 453 -34.74 0.72 -29.55
N VAL A 454 -34.23 -0.03 -30.53
CA VAL A 454 -34.57 -1.44 -30.74
C VAL A 454 -33.43 -2.33 -30.28
N SER A 455 -33.77 -3.46 -29.66
CA SER A 455 -32.81 -4.48 -29.27
C SER A 455 -33.20 -5.81 -29.89
N THR A 456 -32.22 -6.55 -30.40
CA THR A 456 -32.43 -7.89 -30.94
C THR A 456 -32.64 -8.95 -29.85
N SER A 457 -32.34 -8.61 -28.59
CA SER A 457 -32.43 -9.48 -27.43
C SER A 457 -32.65 -8.65 -26.15
N PRO A 458 -33.37 -9.15 -25.14
CA PRO A 458 -33.43 -8.56 -23.80
C PRO A 458 -32.06 -8.42 -23.12
N PHE A 459 -31.06 -9.20 -23.57
CA PHE A 459 -29.70 -9.20 -23.03
C PHE A 459 -28.74 -8.27 -23.79
N ALA A 460 -29.22 -7.55 -24.80
CA ALA A 460 -28.40 -6.55 -25.46
C ALA A 460 -27.89 -5.52 -24.44
N LYS A 461 -26.65 -5.04 -24.64
CA LYS A 461 -26.01 -4.08 -23.74
C LYS A 461 -26.90 -2.82 -23.62
N GLN A 462 -27.42 -2.59 -22.43
CA GLN A 462 -28.22 -1.41 -22.10
C GLN A 462 -27.28 -0.29 -21.64
N THR A 463 -27.68 0.97 -21.86
CA THR A 463 -26.97 2.09 -21.22
C THR A 463 -27.39 2.22 -19.76
N ALA A 464 -26.67 3.03 -18.98
CA ALA A 464 -27.07 3.34 -17.61
C ALA A 464 -28.40 4.11 -17.52
N LEU A 465 -28.97 4.60 -18.63
CA LEU A 465 -30.26 5.29 -18.68
C LEU A 465 -31.46 4.37 -18.80
N LYS A 466 -31.24 3.05 -18.82
CA LYS A 466 -32.30 2.04 -18.79
C LYS A 466 -32.23 1.18 -17.53
N PRO A 467 -33.38 0.76 -16.99
CA PRO A 467 -33.40 -0.13 -15.85
C PRO A 467 -32.86 -1.51 -16.24
N LEU A 468 -32.20 -2.16 -15.29
CA LEU A 468 -31.78 -3.55 -15.45
C LEU A 468 -33.02 -4.47 -15.49
N SER A 469 -33.11 -5.34 -16.49
CA SER A 469 -34.23 -6.27 -16.60
C SER A 469 -34.18 -7.34 -15.50
N LYS A 470 -35.32 -7.97 -15.21
CA LYS A 470 -35.37 -9.09 -14.25
C LYS A 470 -34.51 -10.25 -14.71
N GLU A 471 -34.55 -10.57 -16.01
CA GLU A 471 -33.78 -11.65 -16.63
C GLU A 471 -32.27 -11.35 -16.59
N GLN A 472 -31.87 -10.11 -16.84
CA GLN A 472 -30.47 -9.69 -16.70
C GLN A 472 -29.99 -9.80 -15.25
N SER A 473 -30.82 -9.35 -14.31
CA SER A 473 -30.53 -9.43 -12.87
C SER A 473 -30.34 -10.88 -12.41
N GLU A 474 -31.20 -11.79 -12.85
CA GLU A 474 -31.10 -13.22 -12.54
C GLU A 474 -29.79 -13.82 -13.08
N LEU A 475 -29.40 -13.50 -14.32
CA LEU A 475 -28.15 -14.00 -14.90
C LEU A 475 -26.91 -13.48 -14.14
N ILE A 476 -26.93 -12.21 -13.72
CA ILE A 476 -25.84 -11.65 -12.91
C ILE A 476 -25.77 -12.37 -11.56
N GLN A 477 -26.91 -12.56 -10.89
CA GLN A 477 -26.97 -13.28 -9.61
C GLN A 477 -26.41 -14.72 -9.73
N ILE A 478 -26.80 -15.47 -10.76
CA ILE A 478 -26.26 -16.81 -11.04
C ILE A 478 -24.74 -16.76 -11.24
N SER A 479 -24.23 -15.74 -11.94
CA SER A 479 -22.78 -15.56 -12.13
C SER A 479 -22.06 -15.26 -10.82
N ILE A 480 -22.64 -14.45 -9.95
CA ILE A 480 -22.08 -14.13 -8.61
C ILE A 480 -22.06 -15.38 -7.73
N GLU A 481 -23.12 -16.20 -7.75
CA GLU A 481 -23.17 -17.48 -7.03
C GLU A 481 -22.14 -18.49 -7.53
N ASN A 482 -21.95 -18.56 -8.86
CA ASN A 482 -20.88 -19.36 -9.44
C ASN A 482 -19.49 -18.87 -8.99
N GLY A 483 -19.25 -17.56 -9.02
CA GLY A 483 -18.01 -16.96 -8.57
C GLY A 483 -17.71 -17.25 -7.09
N TYR A 484 -18.73 -17.20 -6.21
CA TYR A 484 -18.57 -17.57 -4.81
C TYR A 484 -18.20 -19.04 -4.65
N ASN A 485 -18.93 -19.93 -5.34
CA ASN A 485 -18.65 -21.37 -5.33
C ASN A 485 -17.22 -21.68 -5.81
N ARG A 486 -16.75 -20.97 -6.84
CA ARG A 486 -15.37 -21.06 -7.33
C ARG A 486 -14.37 -20.59 -6.27
N PHE A 487 -14.66 -19.50 -5.57
CA PHE A 487 -13.80 -19.04 -4.48
C PHE A 487 -13.64 -20.12 -3.41
N LEU A 488 -14.76 -20.72 -2.97
CA LEU A 488 -14.73 -21.81 -2.00
C LEU A 488 -13.90 -23.01 -2.49
N GLU A 489 -13.94 -23.33 -3.79
CA GLU A 489 -13.11 -24.41 -4.36
C GLU A 489 -11.62 -24.11 -4.32
N LEU A 490 -11.23 -22.89 -4.66
CA LEU A 490 -9.82 -22.49 -4.66
C LEU A 490 -9.25 -22.58 -3.24
N VAL A 491 -9.97 -22.04 -2.26
CA VAL A 491 -9.56 -22.10 -0.85
C VAL A 491 -9.59 -23.54 -0.33
N SER A 492 -10.62 -24.32 -0.68
CA SER A 492 -10.72 -25.74 -0.32
C SER A 492 -9.53 -26.54 -0.85
N LYS A 493 -9.18 -26.36 -2.13
CA LYS A 493 -8.04 -27.02 -2.79
C LYS A 493 -6.73 -26.63 -2.12
N GLY A 494 -6.49 -25.33 -1.97
CA GLY A 494 -5.23 -24.83 -1.46
C GLY A 494 -5.02 -25.13 0.03
N ARG A 495 -6.06 -24.96 0.86
CA ARG A 495 -5.99 -25.12 2.33
C ARG A 495 -6.36 -26.51 2.83
N LYS A 496 -6.68 -27.42 1.91
CA LYS A 496 -7.08 -28.80 2.22
C LYS A 496 -8.26 -28.85 3.21
N MET A 497 -9.16 -27.88 3.11
CA MET A 497 -10.38 -27.77 3.89
C MET A 497 -11.58 -28.25 3.07
N SER A 498 -12.62 -28.77 3.70
CA SER A 498 -13.87 -29.03 2.99
C SER A 498 -14.52 -27.71 2.55
N LYS A 499 -15.21 -27.67 1.39
CA LYS A 499 -15.91 -26.45 0.95
C LYS A 499 -16.89 -25.91 2.01
N GLY A 500 -17.54 -26.81 2.77
CA GLY A 500 -18.45 -26.42 3.85
C GLY A 500 -17.74 -25.81 5.06
N ASP A 501 -16.51 -26.23 5.37
CA ASP A 501 -15.73 -25.61 6.44
C ASP A 501 -15.15 -24.26 6.00
N VAL A 502 -14.75 -24.13 4.74
CA VAL A 502 -14.39 -22.83 4.16
C VAL A 502 -15.57 -21.88 4.25
N ASP A 503 -16.79 -22.31 3.88
CA ASP A 503 -17.98 -21.47 3.88
C ASP A 503 -18.28 -20.88 5.27
N LYS A 504 -18.06 -21.65 6.35
CA LYS A 504 -18.24 -21.18 7.75
C LYS A 504 -17.32 -20.04 8.14
N VAL A 505 -16.12 -19.96 7.55
CA VAL A 505 -15.12 -18.91 7.83
C VAL A 505 -15.04 -17.87 6.71
N ALA A 506 -15.87 -18.02 5.67
CA ALA A 506 -15.96 -17.15 4.50
C ALA A 506 -17.09 -16.13 4.67
N GLN A 507 -18.11 -16.16 3.80
CA GLN A 507 -19.28 -15.26 3.84
C GLN A 507 -18.90 -13.76 3.80
N GLY A 508 -17.75 -13.41 3.22
CA GLY A 508 -17.22 -12.06 3.15
C GLY A 508 -16.56 -11.54 4.43
N GLN A 509 -16.39 -12.37 5.46
CA GLN A 509 -15.86 -11.97 6.75
C GLN A 509 -14.36 -11.65 6.70
N VAL A 510 -13.97 -10.52 7.30
CA VAL A 510 -12.57 -10.09 7.42
C VAL A 510 -11.99 -10.65 8.72
N TRP A 511 -10.75 -11.14 8.65
CA TRP A 511 -10.01 -11.68 9.78
C TRP A 511 -8.66 -10.99 9.91
N LEU A 512 -8.16 -10.83 11.14
CA LEU A 512 -6.73 -10.62 11.35
C LEU A 512 -5.95 -11.90 11.06
N GLY A 513 -4.67 -11.77 10.73
CA GLY A 513 -3.78 -12.89 10.42
C GLY A 513 -3.75 -13.93 11.52
N GLU A 514 -3.73 -13.51 12.79
CA GLU A 514 -3.84 -14.41 13.96
C GLU A 514 -5.11 -15.28 13.90
N SER A 515 -6.26 -14.67 13.62
CA SER A 515 -7.56 -15.36 13.55
C SER A 515 -7.68 -16.21 12.28
N ALA A 516 -7.06 -15.79 11.19
CA ALA A 516 -7.01 -16.52 9.93
C ALA A 516 -6.15 -17.79 10.04
N PHE A 517 -5.03 -17.72 10.76
CA PHE A 517 -4.18 -18.86 11.09
C PHE A 517 -4.94 -19.90 11.92
N GLU A 518 -5.63 -19.48 13.00
CA GLU A 518 -6.46 -20.37 13.81
C GLU A 518 -7.58 -21.08 13.02
N LYS A 519 -8.02 -20.46 11.91
CA LYS A 519 -9.08 -20.97 11.03
C LYS A 519 -8.56 -21.81 9.86
N GLY A 520 -7.24 -21.97 9.74
CA GLY A 520 -6.61 -22.70 8.63
C GLY A 520 -6.60 -21.95 7.30
N LEU A 521 -6.87 -20.64 7.31
CA LEU A 521 -6.79 -19.80 6.11
C LEU A 521 -5.34 -19.36 5.81
N VAL A 522 -4.48 -19.34 6.82
CA VAL A 522 -3.05 -19.00 6.77
C VAL A 522 -2.26 -20.17 7.36
N ASP A 523 -1.08 -20.49 6.81
CA ASP A 523 -0.30 -21.65 7.28
C ASP A 523 0.62 -21.32 8.45
N GLU A 524 1.11 -20.08 8.53
CA GLU A 524 2.03 -19.65 9.58
C GLU A 524 1.96 -18.13 9.78
N LEU A 525 2.16 -17.71 11.03
CA LEU A 525 2.29 -16.30 11.40
C LEU A 525 3.75 -15.88 11.28
N GLY A 526 4.01 -14.79 10.59
CA GLY A 526 5.36 -14.28 10.36
C GLY A 526 5.40 -13.05 9.47
N ASP A 527 6.59 -12.69 9.03
CA ASP A 527 6.82 -11.58 8.11
C ASP A 527 7.50 -12.04 6.81
N PHE A 528 8.09 -11.10 6.08
CA PHE A 528 8.74 -11.38 4.80
C PHE A 528 9.96 -12.30 4.95
N ASP A 529 10.74 -12.19 6.03
CA ASP A 529 11.89 -13.08 6.25
C ASP A 529 11.42 -14.52 6.41
N ASP A 530 10.29 -14.73 7.10
CA ASP A 530 9.70 -16.06 7.33
C ASP A 530 9.15 -16.66 6.03
N ALA A 531 8.53 -15.82 5.17
CA ALA A 531 8.09 -16.24 3.84
C ALA A 531 9.28 -16.63 2.93
N TYR A 532 10.34 -15.82 2.94
CA TYR A 532 11.56 -16.12 2.21
C TYR A 532 12.18 -17.44 2.69
N HIS A 533 12.30 -17.63 4.00
CA HIS A 533 12.85 -18.85 4.59
C HIS A 533 11.96 -20.08 4.34
N ALA A 534 10.64 -19.94 4.39
CA ALA A 534 9.74 -21.03 4.03
C ALA A 534 9.91 -21.46 2.57
N LEU A 535 10.13 -20.49 1.66
CA LEU A 535 10.37 -20.79 0.26
C LEU A 535 11.70 -21.53 0.05
N THR A 536 12.79 -21.13 0.72
CA THR A 536 14.08 -21.83 0.61
C THR A 536 13.97 -23.29 1.05
N ILE A 537 13.24 -23.55 2.14
CA ILE A 537 12.95 -24.92 2.61
C ILE A 537 12.19 -25.70 1.54
N LEU A 538 11.09 -25.17 1.00
CA LEU A 538 10.29 -25.84 -0.02
C LEU A 538 11.09 -26.16 -1.28
N ILE A 539 11.98 -25.25 -1.71
CA ILE A 539 12.88 -25.49 -2.84
C ILE A 539 13.81 -26.66 -2.53
N ASN A 540 14.49 -26.64 -1.39
CA ASN A 540 15.46 -27.67 -1.02
C ASN A 540 14.80 -29.04 -0.75
N GLU A 541 13.57 -29.08 -0.22
CA GLU A 541 12.77 -30.31 -0.12
C GLU A 541 12.45 -30.90 -1.51
N LYS A 542 12.01 -30.07 -2.46
CA LYS A 542 11.77 -30.50 -3.85
C LYS A 542 13.05 -30.98 -4.52
N ARG A 543 14.20 -30.34 -4.28
CA ARG A 543 15.51 -30.78 -4.79
C ARG A 543 15.94 -32.12 -4.21
N LYS A 544 15.77 -32.31 -2.91
CA LYS A 544 16.07 -33.57 -2.22
C LYS A 544 15.26 -34.74 -2.79
N THR A 545 13.97 -34.54 -3.10
CA THR A 545 13.15 -35.60 -3.72
C THR A 545 13.60 -35.97 -5.14
N LYS A 546 14.31 -35.06 -5.83
CA LYS A 546 14.94 -35.29 -7.15
C LYS A 546 16.38 -35.83 -7.07
N GLY A 547 16.95 -35.97 -5.86
CA GLY A 547 18.35 -36.37 -5.68
C GLY A 547 19.36 -35.25 -6.00
N GLU A 548 18.91 -33.99 -6.02
CA GLU A 548 19.75 -32.82 -6.25
C GLU A 548 20.35 -32.31 -4.92
N ALA A 549 21.54 -31.70 -4.99
CA ALA A 549 22.19 -31.10 -3.83
C ALA A 549 21.43 -29.86 -3.31
N GLU A 550 21.49 -29.64 -2.00
CA GLU A 550 20.91 -28.48 -1.35
C GLU A 550 21.56 -27.18 -1.84
N ILE A 551 20.77 -26.13 -2.00
CA ILE A 551 21.27 -24.77 -2.28
C ILE A 551 21.47 -24.08 -0.93
N GLU A 552 22.71 -23.73 -0.60
CA GLU A 552 23.05 -23.05 0.65
C GLU A 552 22.71 -21.55 0.64
N ARG A 553 22.79 -20.92 -0.53
CA ARG A 553 22.58 -19.47 -0.68
C ARG A 553 21.80 -19.18 -1.96
N PHE A 554 20.71 -18.45 -1.80
CA PHE A 554 19.93 -17.94 -2.91
C PHE A 554 20.25 -16.47 -3.15
N SER A 555 20.23 -16.08 -4.43
CA SER A 555 20.19 -14.67 -4.80
C SER A 555 18.74 -14.19 -4.74
N THR A 556 18.47 -13.00 -4.22
CA THR A 556 17.09 -12.46 -4.17
C THR A 556 16.94 -11.37 -5.22
N GLN A 557 16.01 -11.53 -6.14
CA GLN A 557 15.71 -10.55 -7.17
C GLN A 557 14.30 -10.01 -7.01
N TRP A 558 14.17 -8.69 -6.86
CA TRP A 558 12.89 -8.01 -6.95
C TRP A 558 12.55 -7.77 -8.41
N LEU A 559 11.45 -8.35 -8.90
CA LEU A 559 11.01 -8.15 -10.27
C LEU A 559 10.18 -6.87 -10.34
N ILE A 560 10.62 -5.96 -11.19
CA ILE A 560 9.94 -4.71 -11.55
C ILE A 560 9.65 -4.72 -13.04
N ASP A 561 8.67 -3.94 -13.48
CA ASP A 561 8.42 -3.79 -14.90
C ASP A 561 9.38 -2.75 -15.49
N GLU A 562 10.45 -3.22 -16.13
CA GLU A 562 11.49 -2.36 -16.71
C GLU A 562 11.01 -1.54 -17.93
N SER A 563 9.76 -1.67 -18.37
CA SER A 563 9.33 -1.16 -19.69
C SER A 563 8.94 0.32 -19.79
N ASP A 564 9.20 1.16 -18.79
CA ASP A 564 8.81 2.56 -18.86
C ASP A 564 9.96 3.53 -19.06
N ASP A 565 10.23 3.77 -20.35
CA ASP A 565 10.85 4.99 -20.82
C ASP A 565 10.09 6.18 -20.21
N LEU A 566 10.76 7.16 -19.60
CA LEU A 566 10.16 8.33 -18.93
C LEU A 566 9.00 8.97 -19.75
N MET A 567 9.05 8.86 -21.09
CA MET A 567 8.00 9.32 -21.99
C MET A 567 6.72 8.48 -22.01
N SER A 568 6.74 7.16 -21.83
CA SER A 568 5.52 6.36 -21.74
C SER A 568 4.72 6.73 -20.49
N GLN A 569 5.40 6.93 -19.35
CA GLN A 569 4.76 7.33 -18.10
C GLN A 569 4.24 8.75 -18.13
N VAL A 570 5.03 9.73 -18.60
CA VAL A 570 4.55 11.12 -18.75
C VAL A 570 3.30 11.17 -19.65
N MET A 571 3.23 10.35 -20.71
CA MET A 571 2.03 10.26 -21.54
C MET A 571 0.85 9.57 -20.83
N ARG A 572 1.10 8.56 -20.00
CA ARG A 572 0.05 7.92 -19.18
C ARG A 572 -0.47 8.87 -18.11
N ASP A 573 0.40 9.55 -17.37
CA ASP A 573 0.04 10.52 -16.34
C ASP A 573 -0.70 11.70 -16.93
N PHE A 574 -0.29 12.18 -18.11
CA PHE A 574 -1.01 13.22 -18.84
C PHE A 574 -2.40 12.76 -19.28
N LYS A 575 -2.54 11.50 -19.73
CA LYS A 575 -3.82 10.89 -20.11
C LYS A 575 -4.73 10.68 -18.90
N LEU A 576 -4.18 10.24 -17.77
CA LEU A 576 -4.89 10.06 -16.51
C LEU A 576 -5.32 11.42 -15.94
N GLN A 577 -4.45 12.43 -15.95
CA GLN A 577 -4.79 13.81 -15.59
C GLN A 577 -5.90 14.39 -16.46
N LEU A 578 -5.90 14.11 -17.77
CA LEU A 578 -6.99 14.52 -18.66
C LEU A 578 -8.32 13.83 -18.31
N GLN A 579 -8.28 12.56 -17.91
CA GLN A 579 -9.47 11.81 -17.45
C GLN A 579 -9.95 12.30 -16.08
N LEU A 580 -9.05 12.57 -15.13
CA LEU A 580 -9.37 13.09 -13.80
C LEU A 580 -9.88 14.53 -13.85
N LYS A 581 -9.30 15.39 -14.70
CA LYS A 581 -9.80 16.77 -14.93
C LYS A 581 -11.19 16.79 -15.56
N ALA A 582 -11.59 15.75 -16.30
CA ALA A 582 -12.96 15.62 -16.78
C ALA A 582 -13.96 15.33 -15.64
N VAL A 583 -13.50 14.72 -14.54
CA VAL A 583 -14.27 14.46 -13.31
C VAL A 583 -14.27 15.69 -12.39
N GLU A 584 -13.15 16.41 -12.27
CA GLU A 584 -13.06 17.68 -11.51
C GLU A 584 -13.93 18.81 -12.11
N TRP A 585 -14.34 18.71 -13.38
CA TRP A 585 -15.25 19.67 -13.98
C TRP A 585 -16.64 19.71 -13.29
N LEU A 586 -16.98 18.67 -12.54
CA LEU A 586 -18.06 18.69 -11.54
C LEU A 586 -17.53 19.32 -10.25
N ASN A 587 -17.43 20.65 -10.24
CA ASN A 587 -16.85 21.47 -9.19
C ASN A 587 -17.63 21.40 -7.85
N LEU A 588 -17.59 20.26 -7.18
CA LEU A 588 -18.15 20.04 -5.84
C LEU A 588 -17.03 20.27 -4.81
N PRO A 589 -17.22 21.14 -3.79
CA PRO A 589 -16.23 21.37 -2.76
C PRO A 589 -16.25 20.20 -1.77
N LEU A 590 -15.57 19.12 -2.14
CA LEU A 590 -15.52 17.89 -1.34
C LEU A 590 -14.15 17.77 -0.67
N PRO A 591 -14.09 17.41 0.62
CA PRO A 591 -12.83 17.08 1.29
C PRO A 591 -12.06 15.99 0.53
N GLN A 592 -10.73 16.00 0.61
CA GLN A 592 -9.83 15.05 -0.06
C GLN A 592 -10.18 13.58 0.23
N GLN A 593 -10.62 13.28 1.47
CA GLN A 593 -11.10 11.96 1.87
C GLN A 593 -12.34 11.51 1.08
N THR A 594 -13.21 12.45 0.71
CA THR A 594 -14.40 12.19 -0.13
C THR A 594 -14.01 12.02 -1.60
N GLN A 595 -12.98 12.69 -2.08
CA GLN A 595 -12.43 12.48 -3.42
C GLN A 595 -11.82 11.08 -3.56
N GLN A 596 -11.04 10.60 -2.58
CA GLN A 596 -10.50 9.23 -2.56
C GLN A 596 -11.62 8.17 -2.55
N GLN A 597 -12.68 8.39 -1.77
CA GLN A 597 -13.80 7.44 -1.72
C GLN A 597 -14.68 7.46 -2.98
N LEU A 598 -14.80 8.61 -3.67
CA LEU A 598 -15.45 8.70 -4.98
C LEU A 598 -14.58 8.12 -6.10
N GLY A 599 -13.25 8.26 -6.00
CA GLY A 599 -12.26 7.65 -6.89
C GLY A 599 -12.33 6.11 -6.91
N MET A 600 -12.84 5.47 -5.85
CA MET A 600 -13.05 4.02 -5.84
C MET A 600 -14.02 3.51 -6.91
N LEU A 601 -14.93 4.34 -7.42
CA LEU A 601 -15.78 3.95 -8.56
C LEU A 601 -14.96 3.79 -9.85
N ALA A 602 -13.83 4.47 -9.98
CA ALA A 602 -12.93 4.33 -11.14
C ALA A 602 -12.13 3.01 -11.12
N ILE A 603 -11.94 2.41 -9.94
CA ILE A 603 -11.23 1.14 -9.73
C ILE A 603 -12.11 -0.06 -10.14
N PHE A 604 -13.43 0.12 -10.24
CA PHE A 604 -14.37 -0.93 -10.62
C PHE A 604 -14.47 -1.07 -12.15
N ASN A 605 -13.46 -1.70 -12.75
CA ASN A 605 -13.35 -1.90 -14.20
C ASN A 605 -13.56 -3.35 -14.69
N ASP A 606 -14.13 -4.24 -13.86
CA ASP A 606 -14.33 -5.64 -14.24
C ASP A 606 -15.41 -5.75 -15.34
N PRO A 607 -15.14 -6.42 -16.48
CA PRO A 607 -16.07 -6.51 -17.60
C PRO A 607 -17.36 -7.27 -17.27
N LYS A 608 -17.32 -8.13 -16.23
CA LYS A 608 -18.50 -8.82 -15.69
C LYS A 608 -19.11 -8.10 -14.49
N GLN A 609 -18.62 -6.91 -14.15
CA GLN A 609 -19.00 -6.14 -12.96
C GLN A 609 -18.97 -6.99 -11.68
N SER A 610 -18.04 -7.94 -11.63
CA SER A 610 -17.89 -8.90 -10.54
C SER A 610 -16.63 -8.57 -9.75
N TYR A 611 -16.80 -8.28 -8.46
CA TYR A 611 -15.74 -7.74 -7.62
C TYR A 611 -15.49 -8.59 -6.38
N LEU A 612 -14.21 -8.80 -6.14
CA LEU A 612 -13.63 -9.38 -4.94
C LEU A 612 -12.90 -8.27 -4.18
N TYR A 613 -13.63 -7.29 -3.64
CA TYR A 613 -13.05 -6.15 -2.94
C TYR A 613 -13.42 -6.10 -1.45
N CYS A 614 -12.46 -5.74 -0.60
CA CYS A 614 -12.68 -5.47 0.82
C CYS A 614 -12.70 -3.96 1.11
N LEU A 615 -13.89 -3.37 1.04
CA LEU A 615 -14.10 -1.96 1.43
C LEU A 615 -13.85 -1.74 2.92
N ASN A 616 -14.21 -2.73 3.74
CA ASN A 616 -14.08 -2.67 5.19
C ASN A 616 -12.66 -2.81 5.73
N CYS A 617 -11.71 -3.11 4.84
CA CYS A 617 -10.31 -3.17 5.21
C CYS A 617 -9.61 -1.80 5.01
N GLY A 618 -10.30 -0.80 4.43
CA GLY A 618 -9.76 0.53 4.11
C GLY A 618 -9.38 1.38 5.32
N SER A 619 -8.58 2.43 5.05
CA SER A 619 -7.71 3.19 5.99
C SER A 619 -8.14 3.15 7.46
N VAL A 620 -7.58 2.21 8.21
CA VAL A 620 -7.53 2.28 9.67
C VAL A 620 -6.56 3.42 10.01
N LYS A 621 -7.08 4.50 10.60
CA LYS A 621 -6.28 5.66 11.01
C LYS A 621 -6.02 5.64 12.50
#